data_AF-A0A7X3KZE5-F1
#
_entry.id   AF-A0A7X3KZE5-F1
#
_cell.length_a   1.000
_cell.length_b   1.000
_cell.length_c   1.000
_cell.angle_alpha   90.00
_cell.angle_beta   90.00
_cell.angle_gamma   90.00
#
_symmetry.space_group_name_H-M   'P 1'
#
loop_
_entity.id
_entity.type
_entity.pdbx_description
1 polymer ?
#
loop_
_entity_poly.entity_id
_entity_poly.type
_entity_poly.pdbx_seq_one_letter_code
_entity_poly.pdbx_strand_id
1 'polypeptide(L)'
;MAAHTVLGVLCGVGIMSASLVTVPAMAQSPQAAVPRGDMAGSVVSRLVASRAQSDQPVALASLTTFEWDSFSVERTPAGVAMANCNRDGLVPCEKDLQPSPDTLIQVLRFDQAGKAVYQERIIVASGNFAEPLPAAVPRGQAMLVTCADGRGGQLWCLQSAPRAPLRLMGLDGA
;
A
#
# COMPACT_ATOMS: atom_id res chain seq x y z
N MET A 1 26.60 -45.32 16.80
CA MET A 1 25.77 -46.49 17.18
C MET A 1 24.34 -46.08 16.82
N ALA A 2 23.84 -46.50 15.65
CA ALA A 2 22.94 -47.65 15.47
C ALA A 2 21.67 -47.53 16.34
N ALA A 3 20.43 -47.73 15.90
CA ALA A 3 19.77 -47.99 14.63
C ALA A 3 18.27 -48.24 14.99
N HIS A 4 17.41 -48.23 13.98
CA HIS A 4 16.06 -48.84 13.91
C HIS A 4 14.83 -48.02 14.34
N THR A 5 13.59 -48.23 13.85
CA THR A 5 12.89 -48.61 12.59
C THR A 5 11.40 -48.81 13.03
N VAL A 6 10.43 -48.72 12.10
CA VAL A 6 9.08 -49.38 12.09
C VAL A 6 7.95 -48.62 12.84
N LEU A 7 6.98 -47.99 12.17
CA LEU A 7 5.78 -48.50 11.47
C LEU A 7 4.72 -49.09 12.43
N GLY A 8 3.55 -48.47 12.49
CA GLY A 8 2.40 -48.97 13.23
C GLY A 8 1.10 -48.56 12.56
N VAL A 9 0.73 -49.27 11.49
CA VAL A 9 -0.62 -49.30 10.93
C VAL A 9 -1.46 -50.21 11.83
N LEU A 10 -2.54 -49.68 12.42
CA LEU A 10 -3.56 -50.47 13.07
C LEU A 10 -4.92 -50.19 12.43
N CYS A 11 -5.36 -51.24 11.76
CA CYS A 11 -6.68 -51.48 11.21
C CYS A 11 -7.71 -51.48 12.35
N GLY A 12 -8.82 -50.77 12.18
CA GLY A 12 -9.93 -50.74 13.13
C GLY A 12 -11.24 -50.48 12.41
N VAL A 13 -11.83 -51.54 11.86
CA VAL A 13 -13.19 -51.59 11.32
C VAL A 13 -14.16 -51.65 12.50
N GLY A 14 -15.17 -50.77 12.53
CA GLY A 14 -16.14 -50.77 13.63
C GLY A 14 -17.39 -49.90 13.40
N ILE A 15 -18.38 -50.49 12.74
CA ILE A 15 -19.83 -50.43 13.05
C ILE A 15 -20.64 -49.16 12.70
N MET A 16 -21.68 -49.42 11.91
CA MET A 16 -22.84 -48.58 11.58
C MET A 16 -23.48 -47.90 12.80
N SER A 17 -23.82 -46.62 12.65
CA SER A 17 -25.02 -46.03 13.24
C SER A 17 -25.51 -44.89 12.36
N ALA A 18 -26.66 -45.11 11.74
CA ALA A 18 -27.38 -44.13 10.97
C ALA A 18 -27.91 -43.02 11.89
N SER A 19 -27.63 -41.77 11.55
CA SER A 19 -28.38 -40.62 12.03
C SER A 19 -28.47 -39.62 10.90
N LEU A 20 -29.61 -39.65 10.21
CA LEU A 20 -30.04 -38.60 9.29
C LEU A 20 -30.35 -37.36 10.13
N VAL A 21 -29.38 -36.46 10.29
CA VAL A 21 -29.62 -35.11 10.78
C VAL A 21 -29.71 -34.19 9.56
N THR A 22 -30.95 -33.93 9.14
CA THR A 22 -31.29 -32.82 8.24
C THR A 22 -30.93 -31.51 8.92
N VAL A 23 -29.79 -30.93 8.54
CA VAL A 23 -29.42 -29.56 8.91
C VAL A 23 -30.24 -28.60 8.04
N PRO A 24 -30.95 -27.62 8.63
CA PRO A 24 -31.65 -26.61 7.84
C PRO A 24 -30.64 -25.81 7.02
N ALA A 25 -30.93 -25.64 5.73
CA ALA A 25 -30.23 -24.75 4.84
C ALA A 25 -30.32 -23.32 5.40
N MET A 26 -29.30 -22.92 6.16
CA MET A 26 -29.04 -21.52 6.44
C MET A 26 -28.73 -20.88 5.10
N ALA A 27 -29.61 -19.99 4.66
CA ALA A 27 -29.36 -19.08 3.57
C ALA A 27 -27.99 -18.43 3.81
N GLN A 28 -27.00 -18.86 3.05
CA GLN A 28 -25.71 -18.19 2.96
C GLN A 28 -26.02 -16.84 2.32
N SER A 29 -26.22 -15.82 3.15
CA SER A 29 -26.08 -14.43 2.71
C SER A 29 -24.81 -14.38 1.86
N PRO A 30 -24.83 -13.85 0.62
CA PRO A 30 -23.62 -13.70 -0.14
C PRO A 30 -22.68 -12.89 0.72
N GLN A 31 -21.64 -13.55 1.27
CA GLN A 31 -20.53 -12.86 1.86
C GLN A 31 -19.99 -12.03 0.70
N ALA A 32 -20.27 -10.73 0.74
CA ALA A 32 -19.66 -9.78 -0.16
C ALA A 32 -18.17 -10.05 -0.07
N ALA A 33 -17.62 -10.67 -1.11
CA ALA A 33 -16.20 -10.85 -1.23
C ALA A 33 -15.63 -9.44 -1.18
N VAL A 34 -15.02 -9.09 -0.04
CA VAL A 34 -14.17 -7.91 0.03
C VAL A 34 -13.22 -8.06 -1.16
N PRO A 35 -13.19 -7.11 -2.11
CA PRO A 35 -12.36 -7.27 -3.30
C PRO A 35 -10.91 -7.38 -2.84
N ARG A 36 -10.36 -8.61 -2.81
CA ARG A 36 -8.92 -8.84 -2.66
C ARG A 36 -8.12 -8.16 -3.79
N GLY A 37 -8.82 -7.66 -4.82
CA GLY A 37 -8.27 -6.85 -5.91
C GLY A 37 -7.80 -5.45 -5.49
N ASP A 38 -8.33 -4.85 -4.42
CA ASP A 38 -7.98 -3.46 -4.06
C ASP A 38 -6.56 -3.36 -3.44
N MET A 39 -6.16 -4.36 -2.64
CA MET A 39 -4.80 -4.38 -2.06
C MET A 39 -3.71 -4.75 -3.08
N ALA A 40 -4.03 -5.61 -4.06
CA ALA A 40 -3.10 -5.95 -5.13
C ALA A 40 -2.95 -4.81 -6.17
N GLY A 41 -3.96 -3.93 -6.29
CA GLY A 41 -3.93 -2.74 -7.13
C GLY A 41 -3.22 -1.54 -6.52
N SER A 42 -3.19 -1.46 -5.18
CA SER A 42 -2.62 -0.36 -4.39
C SER A 42 -1.11 -0.16 -4.62
N VAL A 43 -0.73 1.00 -5.15
CA VAL A 43 0.67 1.41 -5.29
C VAL A 43 1.29 1.65 -3.91
N VAL A 44 0.54 2.23 -2.98
CA VAL A 44 1.02 2.48 -1.61
C VAL A 44 1.32 1.16 -0.88
N SER A 45 0.48 0.15 -1.05
CA SER A 45 0.71 -1.18 -0.46
C SER A 45 1.97 -1.83 -1.04
N ARG A 46 2.20 -1.71 -2.35
CA ARG A 46 3.44 -2.17 -3.00
C ARG A 46 4.68 -1.42 -2.51
N LEU A 47 4.58 -0.11 -2.27
CA LEU A 47 5.66 0.68 -1.66
C LEU A 47 5.99 0.15 -0.25
N VAL A 48 4.99 0.05 0.62
CA VAL A 48 5.17 -0.42 1.99
C VAL A 48 5.76 -1.83 2.02
N ALA A 49 5.29 -2.72 1.15
CA ALA A 49 5.84 -4.07 1.01
C ALA A 49 7.29 -4.06 0.52
N SER A 50 7.64 -3.21 -0.45
CA SER A 50 9.01 -3.08 -0.96
C SER A 50 9.99 -2.66 0.15
N ARG A 51 9.61 -1.69 0.98
CA ARG A 51 10.43 -1.26 2.12
C ARG A 51 10.64 -2.40 3.11
N ALA A 52 9.56 -3.10 3.47
CA ALA A 52 9.62 -4.21 4.43
C ALA A 52 10.53 -5.36 3.98
N GLN A 53 10.77 -5.50 2.67
CA GLN A 53 11.60 -6.58 2.12
C GLN A 53 13.09 -6.25 2.07
N SER A 54 13.49 -5.05 1.62
CA SER A 54 14.91 -4.77 1.37
C SER A 54 15.38 -3.34 1.65
N ASP A 55 14.46 -2.41 1.90
CA ASP A 55 14.72 -0.98 2.06
C ASP A 55 15.63 -0.34 0.97
N GLN A 56 15.74 -1.00 -0.19
CA GLN A 56 16.52 -0.51 -1.33
C GLN A 56 15.78 0.60 -2.08
N PRO A 57 16.48 1.46 -2.84
CA PRO A 57 15.84 2.44 -3.71
C PRO A 57 14.84 1.79 -4.67
N VAL A 58 13.66 2.40 -4.82
CA VAL A 58 12.55 1.86 -5.60
C VAL A 58 12.21 2.80 -6.75
N ALA A 59 12.26 2.30 -7.99
CA ALA A 59 11.69 3.00 -9.12
C ALA A 59 10.16 2.91 -9.07
N LEU A 60 9.45 4.03 -8.96
CA LEU A 60 7.99 4.00 -8.84
C LEU A 60 7.31 3.36 -10.08
N ALA A 61 7.96 3.45 -11.24
CA ALA A 61 7.53 2.79 -12.47
C ALA A 61 7.48 1.25 -12.36
N SER A 62 8.29 0.62 -11.49
CA SER A 62 8.25 -0.84 -11.28
C SER A 62 7.07 -1.29 -10.42
N LEU A 63 6.44 -0.34 -9.70
CA LEU A 63 5.28 -0.59 -8.84
C LEU A 63 3.95 -0.21 -9.52
N THR A 64 3.98 0.14 -10.80
CA THR A 64 2.80 0.55 -11.57
C THR A 64 2.69 -0.28 -12.84
N THR A 65 1.49 -0.80 -13.12
CA THR A 65 1.19 -1.58 -14.34
C THR A 65 0.45 -0.76 -15.41
N PHE A 66 0.34 0.56 -15.20
CA PHE A 66 -0.38 1.49 -16.07
C PHE A 66 0.57 2.58 -16.60
N GLU A 67 0.14 3.26 -17.65
CA GLU A 67 0.87 4.37 -18.26
C GLU A 67 0.62 5.68 -17.50
N TRP A 68 1.69 6.45 -17.32
CA TRP A 68 1.67 7.74 -16.62
C TRP A 68 2.96 8.51 -16.94
N ASP A 69 2.89 9.84 -16.88
CA ASP A 69 3.99 10.74 -17.26
C ASP A 69 4.66 11.37 -16.03
N SER A 70 3.85 11.75 -15.03
CA SER A 70 4.34 12.32 -13.79
C SER A 70 3.58 11.82 -12.56
N PHE A 71 4.22 11.92 -11.39
CA PHE A 71 3.56 11.68 -10.11
C PHE A 71 3.70 12.89 -9.18
N SER A 72 2.73 13.05 -8.29
CA SER A 72 2.70 14.06 -7.25
C SER A 72 2.17 13.47 -5.95
N VAL A 73 2.53 14.09 -4.83
CA VAL A 73 1.92 13.83 -3.53
C VAL A 73 1.32 15.14 -3.03
N GLU A 74 0.02 15.13 -2.77
CA GLU A 74 -0.72 16.33 -2.36
C GLU A 74 -1.35 16.13 -0.98
N ARG A 75 -1.55 17.20 -0.23
CA ARG A 75 -2.37 17.16 0.99
C ARG A 75 -3.82 17.46 0.66
N THR A 76 -4.72 16.56 1.03
CA THR A 76 -6.16 16.74 0.89
C THR A 76 -6.84 16.48 2.24
N PRO A 77 -7.91 17.21 2.59
CA PRO A 77 -8.74 16.87 3.74
C PRO A 77 -9.22 15.42 3.69
N ALA A 78 -9.16 14.72 4.82
CA ALA A 78 -9.66 13.35 4.94
C ALA A 78 -11.18 13.26 4.66
N GLY A 79 -11.90 14.35 4.94
CA GLY A 79 -13.34 14.44 5.17
C GLY A 79 -14.32 14.28 4.00
N VAL A 80 -14.18 13.31 3.10
CA VAL A 80 -15.31 12.96 2.20
C VAL A 80 -15.47 11.47 1.88
N ALA A 81 -14.40 10.68 1.83
CA ALA A 81 -14.48 9.27 1.39
C ALA A 81 -14.39 8.21 2.52
N MET A 82 -13.91 8.57 3.70
CA MET A 82 -13.95 7.67 4.88
C MET A 82 -15.32 7.66 5.57
N ALA A 83 -16.21 8.57 5.20
CA ALA A 83 -17.58 8.65 5.75
C ALA A 83 -18.58 7.73 5.03
N ASN A 84 -18.21 6.46 4.75
CA ASN A 84 -19.20 5.40 4.43
C ASN A 84 -19.85 4.81 5.70
N CYS A 85 -19.46 5.33 6.85
CA CYS A 85 -20.11 5.16 8.13
C CYS A 85 -21.58 5.57 8.04
N ASN A 86 -22.50 4.66 8.39
CA ASN A 86 -23.96 4.74 8.21
C ASN A 86 -24.52 4.45 6.79
N ARG A 87 -23.78 3.76 5.91
CA ARG A 87 -24.45 2.96 4.86
C ARG A 87 -24.97 1.66 5.46
N ASP A 88 -26.17 1.25 5.05
CA ASP A 88 -26.80 0.00 5.48
C ASP A 88 -25.81 -1.18 5.40
N GLY A 89 -25.55 -1.82 6.55
CA GLY A 89 -24.72 -3.02 6.63
C GLY A 89 -23.24 -2.81 6.99
N LEU A 90 -22.79 -1.61 7.35
CA LEU A 90 -21.42 -1.37 7.84
C LEU A 90 -21.38 -1.03 9.35
N VAL A 91 -20.35 -1.54 10.03
CA VAL A 91 -20.06 -1.44 11.49
C VAL A 91 -20.23 -0.01 12.00
N PRO A 92 -20.75 0.21 13.24
CA PRO A 92 -20.81 1.56 13.82
C PRO A 92 -19.42 2.19 13.83
N CYS A 93 -19.27 3.30 13.12
CA CYS A 93 -18.04 4.08 13.17
C CYS A 93 -18.00 4.82 14.50
N GLU A 94 -17.33 4.20 15.47
CA GLU A 94 -17.00 4.84 16.73
C GLU A 94 -16.33 6.19 16.48
N LYS A 95 -16.58 7.16 17.36
CA LYS A 95 -16.15 8.56 17.21
C LYS A 95 -14.63 8.67 17.02
N ASP A 96 -13.88 7.71 17.54
CA ASP A 96 -12.42 7.62 17.45
C ASP A 96 -11.91 7.08 16.09
N LEU A 97 -12.80 6.51 15.27
CA LEU A 97 -12.51 5.98 13.92
C LEU A 97 -12.80 6.99 12.80
N GLN A 98 -13.35 8.16 13.14
CA GLN A 98 -13.62 9.24 12.20
C GLN A 98 -12.48 10.27 12.32
N PRO A 99 -11.50 10.31 11.38
CA PRO A 99 -10.54 11.39 11.36
C PRO A 99 -11.30 12.71 11.23
N SER A 100 -10.84 13.77 11.92
CA SER A 100 -11.43 15.10 11.78
C SER A 100 -11.50 15.44 10.28
N PRO A 101 -12.61 16.01 9.78
CA PRO A 101 -12.72 16.35 8.36
C PRO A 101 -11.58 17.26 7.89
N ASP A 102 -11.01 18.06 8.80
CA ASP A 102 -9.88 18.95 8.56
C ASP A 102 -8.51 18.27 8.67
N THR A 103 -8.45 17.01 9.10
CA THR A 103 -7.19 16.25 9.11
C THR A 103 -6.71 16.08 7.68
N LEU A 104 -5.54 16.64 7.37
CA LEU A 104 -4.92 16.50 6.07
C LEU A 104 -4.25 15.13 5.96
N ILE A 105 -4.57 14.42 4.88
CA ILE A 105 -3.91 13.18 4.47
C ILE A 105 -3.11 13.41 3.19
N GLN A 106 -2.08 12.62 2.95
CA GLN A 106 -1.38 12.63 1.69
C GLN A 106 -2.14 11.79 0.65
N VAL A 107 -2.14 12.26 -0.59
CA VAL A 107 -2.72 11.58 -1.75
C VAL A 107 -1.64 11.44 -2.80
N LEU A 108 -1.32 10.20 -3.15
CA LEU A 108 -0.46 9.86 -4.27
C LEU A 108 -1.28 9.99 -5.55
N ARG A 109 -0.85 10.84 -6.49
CA ARG A 109 -1.48 11.04 -7.79
C ARG A 109 -0.50 10.74 -8.92
N PHE A 110 -0.98 10.07 -9.96
CA PHE A 110 -0.29 9.94 -11.24
C PHE A 110 -1.09 10.59 -12.33
N ASP A 111 -0.40 11.36 -13.17
CA ASP A 111 -0.99 12.09 -14.28
C ASP A 111 -0.41 11.59 -15.61
N GLN A 112 -1.27 11.50 -16.64
CA GLN A 112 -0.89 11.22 -18.03
C GLN A 112 -1.48 12.33 -18.91
N ALA A 113 -0.65 12.98 -19.72
CA ALA A 113 -1.04 14.12 -20.55
C ALA A 113 -1.83 15.19 -19.78
N GLY A 114 -1.42 15.45 -18.52
CA GLY A 114 -2.06 16.43 -17.63
C GLY A 114 -3.40 15.99 -17.01
N LYS A 115 -3.78 14.72 -17.14
CA LYS A 115 -5.00 14.16 -16.54
C LYS A 115 -4.65 13.11 -15.49
N ALA A 116 -5.35 13.12 -14.36
CA ALA A 116 -5.20 12.11 -13.32
C ALA A 116 -5.66 10.74 -13.84
N VAL A 117 -4.73 9.78 -13.90
CA VAL A 117 -5.00 8.38 -14.28
C VAL A 117 -5.05 7.45 -13.08
N TYR A 118 -4.45 7.87 -11.96
CA TYR A 118 -4.51 7.13 -10.70
C TYR A 118 -4.41 8.09 -9.51
N GLN A 119 -5.22 7.85 -8.48
CA GLN A 119 -5.15 8.56 -7.21
C GLN A 119 -5.36 7.58 -6.06
N GLU A 120 -4.52 7.68 -5.03
CA GLU A 120 -4.62 6.85 -3.85
C GLU A 120 -4.33 7.65 -2.58
N ARG A 121 -5.19 7.47 -1.58
CA ARG A 121 -5.02 8.06 -0.26
C ARG A 121 -4.02 7.26 0.55
N ILE A 122 -3.05 7.94 1.15
CA ILE A 122 -2.06 7.34 2.02
C ILE A 122 -2.60 7.38 3.45
N ILE A 123 -3.21 6.27 3.88
CA ILE A 123 -3.82 6.14 5.21
C ILE A 123 -2.90 5.43 6.22
N VAL A 124 -1.82 4.82 5.75
CA VAL A 124 -0.82 4.12 6.59
C VAL A 124 0.44 4.96 6.75
N ALA A 125 0.94 5.08 7.98
CA ALA A 125 2.07 5.95 8.29
C ALA A 125 3.35 5.61 7.51
N SER A 126 3.60 4.32 7.26
CA SER A 126 4.75 3.83 6.49
C SER A 126 4.68 4.18 4.99
N GLY A 127 3.53 4.61 4.50
CA GLY A 127 3.34 5.09 3.14
C GLY A 127 3.59 6.59 2.97
N ASN A 128 3.76 7.35 4.05
CA ASN A 128 3.89 8.81 3.99
C ASN A 128 5.21 9.26 3.36
N PHE A 129 5.15 10.38 2.65
CA PHE A 129 6.27 11.07 2.04
C PHE A 129 6.77 12.22 2.93
N ALA A 130 8.06 12.49 2.87
CA ALA A 130 8.68 13.62 3.52
C ALA A 130 8.45 14.93 2.76
N GLU A 131 8.60 16.03 3.48
CA GLU A 131 8.63 17.37 2.88
C GLU A 131 10.01 17.69 2.28
N PRO A 132 10.07 18.46 1.18
CA PRO A 132 8.93 18.95 0.39
C PRO A 132 8.26 17.81 -0.40
N LEU A 133 6.92 17.81 -0.47
CA LEU A 133 6.19 16.78 -1.21
C LEU A 133 6.56 16.77 -2.70
N PRO A 134 6.73 15.59 -3.32
CA PRO A 134 6.94 15.47 -4.75
C PRO A 134 5.83 16.15 -5.56
N ALA A 135 6.20 16.97 -6.54
CA ALA A 135 5.27 17.67 -7.42
C ALA A 135 5.69 17.49 -8.88
N ALA A 136 4.81 16.93 -9.70
CA ALA A 136 4.99 16.69 -11.14
C ALA A 136 6.33 16.01 -11.50
N VAL A 137 6.77 15.03 -10.71
CA VAL A 137 8.03 14.34 -10.94
C VAL A 137 7.91 13.42 -12.15
N PRO A 138 8.78 13.56 -13.18
CA PRO A 138 8.73 12.72 -14.37
C PRO A 138 8.93 11.24 -14.05
N ARG A 139 8.28 10.35 -14.81
CA ARG A 139 8.37 8.89 -14.62
C ARG A 139 9.79 8.35 -14.54
N GLY A 140 10.69 8.83 -15.39
CA GLY A 140 12.10 8.41 -15.39
C GLY A 140 12.93 8.90 -14.20
N GLN A 141 12.40 9.81 -13.38
CA GLN A 141 13.07 10.42 -12.22
C GLN A 141 12.43 10.01 -10.89
N ALA A 142 11.35 9.23 -10.93
CA ALA A 142 10.58 8.81 -9.76
C ALA A 142 11.24 7.66 -8.98
N MET A 143 12.48 7.89 -8.53
CA MET A 143 13.21 6.98 -7.66
C MET A 143 12.94 7.35 -6.20
N LEU A 144 12.49 6.41 -5.39
CA LEU A 144 12.12 6.62 -3.99
C LEU A 144 13.10 5.91 -3.06
N VAL A 145 13.43 6.57 -1.96
CA VAL A 145 14.28 6.03 -0.88
C VAL A 145 13.60 6.24 0.46
N THR A 146 14.06 5.53 1.47
CA THR A 146 13.62 5.73 2.85
C THR A 146 14.43 6.85 3.51
N CYS A 147 13.74 7.71 4.24
CA CYS A 147 14.33 8.79 5.03
C CYS A 147 13.70 8.85 6.42
N ALA A 148 14.45 9.32 7.41
CA ALA A 148 13.96 9.45 8.78
C ALA A 148 13.04 10.68 8.92
N ASP A 149 11.99 10.57 9.73
CA ASP A 149 11.07 11.68 10.03
C ASP A 149 11.55 12.60 11.17
N GLY A 150 12.73 12.33 11.74
CA GLY A 150 13.29 13.04 12.89
C GLY A 150 12.69 12.65 14.25
N ARG A 151 11.69 11.75 14.30
CA ARG A 151 11.03 11.23 15.51
C ARG A 151 11.12 9.70 15.62
N GLY A 152 12.00 9.08 14.83
CA GLY A 152 12.18 7.62 14.77
C GLY A 152 11.25 6.89 13.80
N GLY A 153 10.38 7.62 13.09
CA GLY A 153 9.59 7.12 11.97
C GLY A 153 10.35 7.17 10.64
N GLN A 154 9.80 6.46 9.65
CA GLN A 154 10.35 6.37 8.30
C GLN A 154 9.35 6.89 7.28
N LEU A 155 9.85 7.73 6.36
CA LEU A 155 9.10 8.35 5.28
C LEU A 155 9.71 7.98 3.92
N TRP A 156 8.93 8.12 2.86
CA TRP A 156 9.43 8.10 1.48
C TRP A 156 9.98 9.46 1.09
N CYS A 157 11.17 9.46 0.51
CA CYS A 157 11.79 10.63 -0.09
C CYS A 157 12.06 10.37 -1.57
N LEU A 158 11.98 11.43 -2.38
CA LEU A 158 12.50 11.37 -3.74
C LEU A 158 14.03 11.31 -3.69
N GLN A 159 14.61 10.36 -4.39
CA GLN A 159 16.05 10.33 -4.59
C GLN A 159 16.41 11.48 -5.53
N SER A 160 17.02 12.51 -4.96
CA SER A 160 17.65 13.57 -5.75
C SER A 160 18.67 12.92 -6.69
N ALA A 161 18.54 13.14 -7.99
CA ALA A 161 19.60 12.79 -8.92
C ALA A 161 20.91 13.43 -8.44
N PRO A 162 22.06 12.75 -8.52
CA PRO A 162 23.34 13.39 -8.26
C PRO A 162 23.43 14.62 -9.14
N ARG A 163 23.41 15.81 -8.52
CA ARG A 163 23.56 17.07 -9.23
C ARG A 163 24.87 16.98 -10.00
N ALA A 164 24.82 16.95 -11.33
CA ALA A 164 26.02 17.03 -12.13
C ALA A 164 26.81 18.25 -11.63
N PRO A 165 28.10 18.11 -11.28
CA PRO A 165 28.87 19.25 -10.84
C PRO A 165 28.79 20.30 -11.94
N LEU A 166 28.26 21.48 -11.61
CA LEU A 166 28.43 22.66 -12.42
C LEU A 166 29.94 22.79 -12.61
N ARG A 167 30.43 22.39 -13.79
CA ARG A 167 31.76 22.80 -14.23
C ARG A 167 31.67 24.31 -14.32
N LEU A 168 32.23 24.98 -13.32
CA LEU A 168 32.54 26.40 -13.37
C LEU A 168 33.35 26.58 -14.65
N MET A 169 32.69 27.06 -15.69
CA MET A 169 33.29 27.35 -16.98
C MET A 169 34.23 28.51 -16.70
N GLY A 170 35.53 28.24 -16.86
CA GLY A 170 36.61 29.12 -16.45
C GLY A 170 36.41 30.56 -16.93
N LEU A 171 36.53 31.48 -15.98
CA LEU A 171 36.79 32.88 -16.22
C LEU A 171 38.11 33.22 -15.50
N ASP A 172 39.19 32.57 -15.91
CA ASP A 172 40.54 33.06 -15.64
C ASP A 172 41.10 33.60 -16.95
N GLY A 173 40.72 34.85 -17.22
CA GLY A 173 41.38 35.71 -18.18
C GLY A 173 41.84 36.96 -17.46
N ALA A 174 43.15 37.04 -17.20
CA ALA A 174 43.95 38.27 -17.09
C ALA A 174 45.44 37.88 -17.00
#